data_AF-A0A936EE49-F1
#
_entry.id   AF-A0A936EE49-F1
#
_cell.length_a   1.000
_cell.length_b   1.000
_cell.length_c   1.000
_cell.angle_alpha   90.00
_cell.angle_beta   90.00
_cell.angle_gamma   90.00
#
_symmetry.space_group_name_H-M   'P 1'
#
loop_
_entity.id
_entity.type
_entity.pdbx_description
1 polymer ?
#
loop_
_entity_poly.entity_id
_entity_poly.type
_entity_poly.pdbx_seq_one_letter_code
_entity_poly.pdbx_strand_id
1 'polypeptide(L)'
;MRKILVTTLALFSVISAFAVTDKKTVLDAIAVIESSHDGEAIGDAIPIVMKFADESPDVVLFVSAEVAPWVFEDLKLSKEQKEVVESLLLASYAAGSIKHQLAIGKLDKNPYEGWLLALTKYEELKQKIQFVSPGMEKLQKLQKSGKLKSFGEELIRKKK
;
A
#
# COMPACT_ATOMS: atom_id res chain seq x y z
N MET A 1 -30.65 -46.90 -44.75
CA MET A 1 -30.93 -45.60 -44.09
C MET A 1 -30.19 -45.57 -42.76
N ARG A 2 -29.08 -44.84 -42.65
CA ARG A 2 -28.29 -44.69 -41.42
C ARG A 2 -28.60 -43.32 -40.81
N LYS A 3 -29.17 -43.28 -39.60
CA LYS A 3 -29.31 -42.06 -38.80
C LYS A 3 -28.03 -41.89 -38.00
N ILE A 4 -27.26 -40.84 -38.28
CA ILE A 4 -26.07 -40.47 -37.48
C ILE A 4 -26.54 -39.47 -36.43
N LEU A 5 -26.43 -39.89 -35.18
CA LEU A 5 -26.61 -39.09 -33.97
C LEU A 5 -25.40 -38.14 -33.88
N VAL A 6 -25.63 -36.83 -33.87
CA VAL A 6 -24.59 -35.83 -33.59
C VAL A 6 -24.89 -35.25 -32.21
N THR A 7 -24.13 -35.71 -31.21
CA THR A 7 -24.16 -35.17 -29.85
C THR A 7 -23.02 -34.18 -29.73
N THR A 8 -23.33 -32.87 -29.77
CA THR A 8 -22.34 -31.80 -29.60
C THR A 8 -22.09 -31.60 -28.11
N LEU A 9 -20.91 -32.00 -27.63
CA LEU A 9 -20.44 -31.75 -26.28
C LEU A 9 -19.82 -30.34 -26.23
N ALA A 10 -20.49 -29.39 -25.58
CA ALA A 10 -19.95 -28.05 -25.35
C ALA A 10 -19.00 -28.09 -24.14
N LEU A 11 -17.70 -27.85 -24.37
CA LEU A 11 -16.74 -27.56 -23.31
C LEU A 11 -16.97 -26.13 -22.80
N PHE A 12 -17.41 -26.00 -21.54
CA PHE A 12 -17.32 -24.74 -20.80
C PHE A 12 -15.94 -24.66 -20.13
N SER A 13 -15.05 -23.83 -20.66
CA SER A 13 -13.87 -23.38 -19.92
C SER A 13 -14.32 -22.39 -18.85
N VAL A 14 -14.29 -22.82 -17.58
CA VAL A 14 -14.45 -21.92 -16.44
C VAL A 14 -13.17 -21.10 -16.34
N ILE A 15 -13.18 -19.89 -16.89
CA ILE A 15 -12.17 -18.88 -16.56
C ILE A 15 -12.56 -18.37 -15.17
N SER A 16 -11.88 -18.82 -14.13
CA SER A 16 -11.96 -18.17 -12.81
C SER A 16 -11.42 -16.75 -12.95
N ALA A 17 -12.31 -15.79 -13.12
CA ALA A 17 -11.99 -14.39 -12.88
C ALA A 17 -11.74 -14.25 -11.38
N PHE A 18 -10.47 -14.27 -10.97
CA PHE A 18 -10.10 -13.71 -9.68
C PHE A 18 -10.52 -12.24 -9.73
N ALA A 19 -11.61 -11.90 -9.05
CA ALA A 19 -12.09 -10.52 -9.01
C ALA A 19 -11.05 -9.69 -8.27
N VAL A 20 -10.28 -8.92 -9.02
CA VAL A 20 -9.41 -7.86 -8.51
C VAL A 20 -10.28 -6.97 -7.61
N THR A 21 -9.77 -6.61 -6.43
CA THR A 21 -10.45 -5.66 -5.53
C THR A 21 -10.84 -4.41 -6.34
N ASP A 22 -12.11 -4.02 -6.32
CA ASP A 22 -12.57 -2.88 -7.12
C ASP A 22 -12.15 -1.54 -6.50
N LYS A 23 -12.17 -0.48 -7.34
CA LYS A 23 -11.73 0.87 -6.96
C LYS A 23 -12.52 1.45 -5.79
N LYS A 24 -13.82 1.17 -5.69
CA LYS A 24 -14.64 1.70 -4.60
C LYS A 24 -14.24 1.07 -3.29
N THR A 25 -14.12 -0.26 -3.27
CA THR A 25 -13.71 -1.01 -2.08
C THR A 25 -12.34 -0.57 -1.53
N VAL A 26 -11.34 -0.36 -2.40
CA VAL A 26 -10.03 0.14 -1.92
C VAL A 26 -10.10 1.58 -1.41
N LEU A 27 -10.89 2.46 -2.04
CA LEU A 27 -11.02 3.85 -1.58
C LEU A 27 -11.72 3.93 -0.22
N ASP A 28 -12.72 3.07 0.02
CA ASP A 28 -13.38 2.97 1.33
C ASP A 28 -12.38 2.47 2.40
N ALA A 29 -11.57 1.45 2.08
CA ALA A 29 -10.52 0.95 2.99
C ALA A 29 -9.43 2.01 3.26
N ILE A 30 -9.03 2.78 2.25
CA ILE A 30 -8.10 3.91 2.41
C ILE A 30 -8.69 4.95 3.37
N ALA A 31 -9.98 5.28 3.23
CA ALA A 31 -10.64 6.24 4.13
C ALA A 31 -10.62 5.76 5.59
N VAL A 32 -10.78 4.46 5.83
CA VAL A 32 -10.64 3.85 7.17
C VAL A 32 -9.21 4.03 7.70
N ILE A 33 -8.18 3.70 6.90
CA ILE A 33 -6.79 3.92 7.31
C ILE A 33 -6.53 5.40 7.62
N GLU A 34 -7.01 6.33 6.79
CA GLU A 34 -6.77 7.77 6.97
C GLU A 34 -7.38 8.31 8.28
N SER A 35 -8.60 7.90 8.63
CA SER A 35 -9.43 8.63 9.62
C SER A 35 -9.84 7.82 10.86
N SER A 36 -9.78 6.49 10.81
CA SER A 36 -10.20 5.66 11.93
C SER A 36 -9.17 5.72 13.06
N HIS A 37 -9.69 5.62 14.30
CA HIS A 37 -8.88 5.40 15.50
C HIS A 37 -9.09 3.99 16.07
N ASP A 38 -9.99 3.22 15.45
CA ASP A 38 -10.32 1.84 15.79
C ASP A 38 -9.31 0.89 15.13
N GLY A 39 -8.55 0.18 15.98
CA GLY A 39 -7.53 -0.77 15.54
C GLY A 39 -8.09 -1.97 14.79
N GLU A 40 -9.31 -2.42 15.08
CA GLU A 40 -9.95 -3.55 14.40
C GLU A 40 -10.32 -3.15 12.97
N ALA A 41 -11.02 -2.03 12.80
CA ALA A 41 -11.37 -1.49 11.49
C ALA A 41 -10.13 -1.21 10.62
N ILE A 42 -9.05 -0.68 11.22
CA ILE A 42 -7.77 -0.50 10.53
C ILE A 42 -7.18 -1.85 10.12
N GLY A 43 -7.20 -2.84 11.02
CA GLY A 43 -6.73 -4.21 10.76
C GLY A 43 -7.43 -4.85 9.56
N ASP A 44 -8.74 -4.66 9.43
CA ASP A 44 -9.53 -5.16 8.30
C ASP A 44 -9.28 -4.40 6.99
N ALA A 45 -8.94 -3.12 7.06
CA ALA A 45 -8.66 -2.30 5.88
C ALA A 45 -7.28 -2.59 5.26
N ILE A 46 -6.27 -2.93 6.08
CA ILE A 46 -4.91 -3.25 5.63
C ILE A 46 -4.88 -4.30 4.50
N PRO A 47 -5.46 -5.52 4.65
CA PRO A 47 -5.38 -6.55 3.61
C PRO A 47 -6.07 -6.12 2.32
N ILE A 48 -7.14 -5.31 2.38
CA ILE A 48 -7.82 -4.78 1.20
C ILE A 48 -6.90 -3.86 0.39
N VAL A 49 -6.24 -2.93 1.07
CA VAL A 49 -5.29 -1.99 0.46
C VAL A 49 -4.08 -2.72 -0.12
N MET A 50 -3.49 -3.63 0.65
CA MET A 50 -2.30 -4.39 0.21
C MET A 50 -2.63 -5.31 -0.97
N LYS A 51 -3.79 -5.97 -0.97
CA LYS A 51 -4.23 -6.79 -2.10
C LYS A 51 -4.46 -5.96 -3.36
N PHE A 52 -5.12 -4.80 -3.24
CA PHE A 52 -5.30 -3.91 -4.38
C PHE A 52 -3.96 -3.43 -4.94
N ALA A 53 -3.00 -3.12 -4.08
CA ALA A 53 -1.67 -2.69 -4.48
C ALA A 53 -0.90 -3.74 -5.30
N ASP A 54 -1.12 -5.02 -5.01
CA ASP A 54 -0.45 -6.15 -5.64
C ASP A 54 -1.12 -6.57 -6.95
N GLU A 55 -2.46 -6.57 -6.99
CA GLU A 55 -3.23 -7.14 -8.10
C GLU A 55 -3.66 -6.11 -9.15
N SER A 56 -3.78 -4.83 -8.78
CA SER A 56 -4.39 -3.82 -9.65
C SER A 56 -3.41 -3.32 -10.72
N PRO A 57 -3.77 -3.36 -12.02
CA PRO A 57 -2.94 -2.79 -13.08
C PRO A 57 -2.95 -1.26 -13.11
N ASP A 58 -3.82 -0.63 -12.31
CA ASP A 58 -4.01 0.83 -12.29
C ASP A 58 -3.05 1.55 -11.34
N VAL A 59 -2.25 0.81 -10.57
CA VAL A 59 -1.31 1.36 -9.59
C VAL A 59 0.02 0.61 -9.65
N VAL A 60 1.08 1.29 -9.26
CA VAL A 60 2.39 0.67 -9.02
C VAL A 60 2.93 1.13 -7.69
N LEU A 61 3.34 0.18 -6.84
CA LEU A 61 4.11 0.47 -5.64
C LEU A 61 5.59 0.26 -5.88
N PHE A 62 6.39 1.23 -5.47
CA PHE A 62 7.83 1.10 -5.39
C PHE A 62 8.22 0.92 -3.92
N VAL A 63 8.85 -0.21 -3.59
CA VAL A 63 9.30 -0.51 -2.21
C VAL A 63 10.79 -0.85 -2.26
N SER A 64 11.55 -0.22 -1.37
CA SER A 64 12.99 -0.41 -1.19
C SER A 64 13.40 0.02 0.21
N ALA A 65 14.62 -0.26 0.64
CA ALA A 65 15.12 0.19 1.95
C ALA A 65 15.13 1.71 2.09
N GLU A 66 15.29 2.45 0.99
CA GLU A 66 15.24 3.90 0.97
C GLU A 66 13.81 4.46 1.02
N VAL A 67 12.80 3.67 0.64
CA VAL A 67 11.38 4.07 0.58
C VAL A 67 10.60 3.64 1.80
N ALA A 68 10.80 2.41 2.26
CA ALA A 68 10.15 1.85 3.44
C ALA A 68 11.21 1.47 4.49
N PRO A 69 12.06 2.40 4.96
CA PRO A 69 13.19 2.09 5.82
C PRO A 69 12.78 1.37 7.11
N TRP A 70 11.60 1.69 7.66
CA TRP A 70 11.08 1.09 8.89
C TRP A 70 10.95 -0.44 8.82
N VAL A 71 10.74 -1.01 7.63
CA VAL A 71 10.63 -2.47 7.40
C VAL A 71 11.98 -3.18 7.57
N PHE A 72 13.08 -2.44 7.40
CA PHE A 72 14.45 -2.98 7.42
C PHE A 72 15.21 -2.61 8.70
N GLU A 73 14.58 -1.87 9.61
CA GLU A 73 15.17 -1.38 10.84
C GLU A 73 14.91 -2.33 12.02
N ASP A 74 15.84 -2.33 12.99
CA ASP A 74 15.58 -2.87 14.32
C ASP A 74 14.94 -1.78 15.19
N LEU A 75 13.61 -1.83 15.30
CA LEU A 75 12.81 -0.88 16.06
C LEU A 75 12.79 -1.14 17.57
N LYS A 76 13.45 -2.19 18.06
CA LYS A 76 13.44 -2.61 19.49
C LYS A 76 12.04 -2.83 20.06
N LEU A 77 11.13 -3.33 19.22
CA LEU A 77 9.75 -3.67 19.56
C LEU A 77 9.61 -5.16 19.87
N SER A 78 8.54 -5.55 20.58
CA SER A 78 8.12 -6.97 20.60
C SER A 78 7.78 -7.42 19.17
N LYS A 79 7.74 -8.73 18.94
CA LYS A 79 7.40 -9.28 17.62
C LYS A 79 6.02 -8.80 17.15
N GLU A 80 5.04 -8.84 18.04
CA GLU A 80 3.66 -8.44 17.79
C GLU A 80 3.56 -6.94 17.51
N GLN A 81 4.23 -6.11 18.31
CA GLN A 81 4.28 -4.66 18.09
C GLN A 81 4.95 -4.32 16.77
N LYS A 82 6.04 -5.01 16.43
CA LYS A 82 6.76 -4.82 15.17
C LYS A 82 5.85 -5.12 13.98
N GLU A 83 5.15 -6.25 14.00
CA GLU A 83 4.23 -6.63 12.92
C GLU A 83 3.11 -5.61 12.72
N VAL A 84 2.50 -5.11 13.80
CA VAL A 84 1.47 -4.06 13.74
C VAL A 84 2.02 -2.77 13.16
N VAL A 85 3.18 -2.31 13.64
CA VAL A 85 3.80 -1.06 13.20
C VAL A 85 4.20 -1.14 11.73
N GLU A 86 4.89 -2.21 11.32
CA GLU A 86 5.34 -2.39 9.94
C GLU A 86 4.15 -2.49 8.98
N SER A 87 3.14 -3.27 9.32
CA SER A 87 1.95 -3.47 8.48
C SER A 87 1.16 -2.18 8.32
N LEU A 88 0.93 -1.44 9.41
CA LEU A 88 0.18 -0.18 9.34
C LEU A 88 0.94 0.88 8.55
N LEU A 89 2.25 1.05 8.78
CA LEU A 89 3.04 2.04 8.05
C LEU A 89 3.15 1.69 6.56
N LEU A 90 3.32 0.41 6.23
CA LEU A 90 3.37 -0.04 4.84
C LEU A 90 2.02 0.12 4.13
N ALA A 91 0.91 -0.24 4.79
CA ALA A 91 -0.43 -0.04 4.25
C ALA A 91 -0.77 1.45 4.12
N SER A 92 -0.31 2.30 5.03
CA SER A 92 -0.47 3.75 4.95
C SER A 92 0.31 4.33 3.77
N TYR A 93 1.54 3.86 3.56
CA TYR A 93 2.32 4.20 2.37
C TYR A 93 1.58 3.79 1.08
N ALA A 94 1.11 2.55 1.03
CA ALA A 94 0.34 2.03 -0.11
C ALA A 94 -0.92 2.86 -0.37
N ALA A 95 -1.70 3.15 0.68
CA ALA A 95 -2.93 3.92 0.63
C ALA A 95 -2.73 5.31 0.01
N GLY A 96 -1.71 6.05 0.46
CA GLY A 96 -1.39 7.36 -0.10
C GLY A 96 -0.99 7.30 -1.58
N SER A 97 -0.13 6.33 -1.93
CA SER A 97 0.30 6.11 -3.32
C SER A 97 -0.85 5.68 -4.24
N ILE A 98 -1.72 4.79 -3.79
CA ILE A 98 -2.90 4.31 -4.55
C ILE A 98 -3.87 5.46 -4.78
N LYS A 99 -4.25 6.18 -3.71
CA LYS A 99 -5.18 7.30 -3.79
C LYS A 99 -4.71 8.36 -4.80
N HIS A 100 -3.42 8.68 -4.78
CA HIS A 100 -2.82 9.61 -5.73
C HIS A 100 -2.93 9.10 -7.17
N GLN A 101 -2.46 7.88 -7.46
CA GLN A 101 -2.45 7.29 -8.80
C GLN A 101 -3.85 7.15 -9.39
N LEU A 102 -4.84 6.76 -8.58
CA LEU A 102 -6.24 6.70 -8.98
C LEU A 102 -6.80 8.09 -9.28
N ALA A 103 -6.46 9.11 -8.49
CA ALA A 103 -6.93 10.48 -8.71
C ALA A 103 -6.37 11.12 -9.99
N ILE A 104 -5.10 10.83 -10.32
CA ILE A 104 -4.43 11.37 -11.52
C ILE A 104 -4.60 10.48 -12.76
N GLY A 105 -5.12 9.25 -12.60
CA GLY A 105 -5.36 8.30 -13.69
C GLY A 105 -4.08 7.80 -14.39
N LYS A 106 -2.94 7.77 -13.70
CA LYS A 106 -1.66 7.29 -14.26
C LYS A 106 -0.82 6.57 -13.22
N LEU A 107 -0.01 5.63 -13.69
CA LEU A 107 1.03 4.99 -12.90
C LEU A 107 2.09 6.02 -12.49
N ASP A 108 2.40 6.06 -11.20
CA ASP A 108 3.46 6.91 -10.65
C ASP A 108 4.23 6.16 -9.57
N LYS A 109 5.53 5.99 -9.78
CA LYS A 109 6.43 5.33 -8.82
C LYS A 109 6.93 6.28 -7.74
N ASN A 110 6.64 7.58 -7.82
CA ASN A 110 7.11 8.56 -6.85
C ASN A 110 6.53 8.25 -5.45
N PRO A 111 7.40 8.03 -4.44
CA PRO A 111 6.93 7.64 -3.10
C PRO A 111 6.32 8.79 -2.30
N TYR A 112 6.36 10.04 -2.80
CA TYR A 112 6.03 11.24 -2.04
C TYR A 112 4.65 11.18 -1.36
N GLU A 113 3.58 10.89 -2.10
CA GLU A 113 2.22 10.87 -1.55
C GLU A 113 2.01 9.73 -0.54
N GLY A 114 2.62 8.57 -0.79
CA GLY A 114 2.64 7.47 0.17
C GLY A 114 3.35 7.86 1.47
N TRP A 115 4.51 8.53 1.38
CA TRP A 115 5.22 9.01 2.56
C TRP A 115 4.40 9.99 3.38
N LEU A 116 3.63 10.90 2.77
CA LEU A 116 2.82 11.85 3.53
C LEU A 116 1.86 11.13 4.49
N LEU A 117 1.17 10.08 4.01
CA LEU A 117 0.26 9.32 4.86
C LEU A 117 1.00 8.45 5.89
N ALA A 118 2.08 7.77 5.48
CA ALA A 118 2.90 6.99 6.41
C ALA A 118 3.51 7.84 7.54
N LEU A 119 3.97 9.06 7.24
CA LEU A 119 4.52 9.99 8.23
C LEU A 119 3.45 10.46 9.23
N THR A 120 2.21 10.69 8.77
CA THR A 120 1.09 10.99 9.65
C THR A 120 0.83 9.83 10.63
N LYS A 121 0.75 8.59 10.11
CA LYS A 121 0.50 7.40 10.96
C LYS A 121 1.66 7.05 11.88
N TYR A 122 2.89 7.35 11.49
CA TYR A 122 4.04 7.24 12.37
C TYR A 122 3.95 8.17 13.59
N GLU A 123 3.51 9.42 13.39
CA GLU A 123 3.31 10.35 14.52
C GLU A 123 2.17 9.89 15.44
N GLU A 124 1.07 9.38 14.89
CA GLU A 124 -0.02 8.80 15.69
C GLU A 124 0.45 7.57 16.49
N LEU A 125 1.24 6.69 15.87
CA LEU A 125 1.78 5.48 16.51
C LEU A 125 2.74 5.83 17.66
N LYS A 126 3.58 6.86 17.50
CA LYS A 126 4.50 7.32 18.56
C LYS A 126 3.80 7.79 19.83
N GLN A 127 2.52 8.18 19.75
CA GLN A 127 1.73 8.56 20.91
C GLN A 127 1.22 7.33 21.69
N LYS A 128 1.19 6.15 21.06
CA LYS A 128 0.64 4.90 21.61
C LYS A 128 1.71 3.87 21.96
N ILE A 129 2.80 3.85 21.19
CA ILE A 129 3.88 2.87 21.29
C ILE A 129 5.21 3.64 21.37
N GLN A 130 6.06 3.29 22.34
CA GLN A 130 7.38 3.89 22.48
C GLN A 130 8.38 3.21 21.54
N PHE A 131 8.65 3.84 20.39
CA PHE A 131 9.69 3.40 19.46
C PHE A 131 10.19 4.59 18.61
N VAL A 132 11.28 4.36 17.89
CA VAL A 132 11.84 5.35 16.95
C VAL A 132 12.32 4.62 15.70
N SER A 133 11.90 5.08 14.54
CA SER A 133 12.45 4.68 13.25
C SER A 133 13.39 5.78 12.72
N PRO A 134 14.72 5.58 12.71
CA PRO A 134 15.66 6.57 12.19
C PRO A 134 15.34 7.03 10.74
N GLY A 135 14.88 6.10 9.90
CA GLY A 135 14.44 6.37 8.54
C GLY A 135 13.20 7.26 8.50
N MET A 136 12.18 6.99 9.32
CA MET A 136 11.00 7.85 9.41
C MET A 136 11.36 9.24 9.93
N GLU A 137 12.21 9.36 10.95
CA GLU A 137 12.69 10.65 11.46
C GLU A 137 13.45 11.44 10.38
N LYS A 138 14.22 10.77 9.51
CA LYS A 138 14.87 11.39 8.35
C LYS A 138 13.84 11.90 7.34
N LEU A 139 12.83 11.09 7.00
CA LEU A 139 11.76 11.48 6.09
C LEU A 139 10.97 12.68 6.63
N GLN A 140 10.70 12.73 7.93
CA GLN A 140 10.08 13.89 8.57
C GLN A 140 10.94 15.15 8.49
N LYS A 141 12.25 15.05 8.70
CA LYS A 141 13.16 16.19 8.52
C LYS A 141 13.15 16.70 7.09
N LEU A 142 13.10 15.79 6.11
CA LEU A 142 12.95 16.15 4.70
C LEU A 142 11.60 16.81 4.42
N GLN A 143 10.52 16.34 5.03
CA GLN A 143 9.20 16.96 4.93
C GLN A 143 9.21 18.38 5.49
N LYS A 144 9.71 18.57 6.72
CA LYS A 144 9.81 19.86 7.40
C LYS A 144 10.70 20.88 6.66
N SER A 145 11.69 20.40 5.92
CA SER A 145 12.59 21.25 5.11
C SER A 145 12.15 21.44 3.65
N GLY A 146 10.98 20.91 3.25
CA GLY A 146 10.46 21.01 1.88
C GLY A 146 11.22 20.18 0.84
N LYS A 147 12.08 19.25 1.27
CA LYS A 147 12.97 18.45 0.41
C LYS A 147 12.47 17.03 0.14
N LEU A 148 11.37 16.60 0.77
CA LEU A 148 10.85 15.23 0.66
C LEU A 148 10.50 14.85 -0.78
N LYS A 149 9.80 15.72 -1.51
CA LYS A 149 9.39 15.45 -2.90
C LYS A 149 10.59 15.26 -3.82
N SER A 150 11.55 16.19 -3.80
CA SER A 150 12.78 16.10 -4.61
C SER A 150 13.61 14.87 -4.25
N PHE A 151 13.62 14.46 -2.97
CA PHE A 151 14.29 13.23 -2.55
C PHE A 151 13.64 11.99 -3.18
N GLY A 152 12.30 11.91 -3.18
CA GLY A 152 11.56 10.83 -3.87
C GLY A 152 11.86 10.77 -5.37
N GLU A 153 11.86 11.92 -6.04
CA GLU A 153 12.20 12.03 -7.47
C GLU A 153 13.64 11.57 -7.77
N GLU A 154 14.58 11.86 -6.87
CA GLU A 154 15.96 11.38 -6.99
C GLU A 154 16.06 9.86 -6.85
N LEU A 155 15.34 9.25 -5.90
CA LEU A 155 15.33 7.79 -5.73
C LEU A 155 14.86 7.07 -6.99
N ILE A 156 13.79 7.57 -7.63
CA ILE A 156 13.26 6.98 -8.86
C ILE A 156 14.24 7.12 -10.01
N ARG A 157 14.95 8.25 -10.12
CA ARG A 157 15.97 8.44 -11.18
C ARG A 157 17.15 7.49 -11.04
N LYS A 158 17.62 7.22 -9.81
CA LYS A 158 18.78 6.34 -9.57
C LYS A 158 18.52 4.86 -9.86
N LYS A 159 17.26 4.44 -9.92
CA LYS A 159 16.84 3.05 -10.10
C LYS A 159 16.31 2.77 -11.52
N LYS A 160 16.35 3.76 -12.42
CA LYS A 160 16.17 3.60 -13.87
C LYS A 160 17.50 3.24 -14.52
#